data_AF-A0A371X432-F1
#
_entry.id   AF-A0A371X432-F1
#
_cell.length_a   1.000
_cell.length_b   1.000
_cell.length_c   1.000
_cell.angle_alpha   90.00
_cell.angle_beta   90.00
_cell.angle_gamma   90.00
#
_symmetry.space_group_name_H-M   'P 1'
#
loop_
_entity.id
_entity.type
_entity.pdbx_description
1 polymer ?
#
loop_
_entity_poly.entity_id
_entity_poly.type
_entity_poly.pdbx_seq_one_letter_code
_entity_poly.pdbx_strand_id
1 'polypeptide(L)' 'MHYTAEQTKDGRWQVVHTRSGMTYGQPVSSPDDAQKLVIEAEAAANIRRLTECRTGSCSI' A
#
# COMPACT_ATOMS: atom_id res chain seq x y z
N MET A 1 -8.29 -5.34 0.60
CA MET A 1 -7.36 -4.22 0.87
C MET A 1 -6.10 -4.81 1.46
N HIS A 2 -4.98 -4.72 0.76
CA HIS A 2 -3.67 -5.15 1.25
C HIS A 2 -2.98 -4.04 2.05
N TYR A 3 -3.33 -2.79 1.83
CA TYR A 3 -2.88 -1.64 2.61
C TYR A 3 -4.01 -1.02 3.43
N THR A 4 -3.65 -0.45 4.58
CA THR A 4 -4.54 0.32 5.46
C THR A 4 -3.82 1.57 5.94
N ALA A 5 -4.57 2.62 6.26
CA ALA A 5 -4.04 3.82 6.90
C ALA A 5 -4.20 3.72 8.42
N GLU A 6 -3.11 3.92 9.16
CA GLU A 6 -3.08 3.92 10.62
C GLU A 6 -2.57 5.27 11.14
N GLN A 7 -3.12 5.72 12.26
CA GLN A 7 -2.64 6.94 12.90
C GLN A 7 -1.44 6.62 13.80
N THR A 8 -0.32 7.28 13.52
CA THR A 8 0.91 7.21 14.32
C THR A 8 0.74 7.96 15.64
N LYS A 9 1.64 7.68 16.60
CA LYS A 9 1.67 8.36 17.92
C LYS A 9 1.85 9.88 17.82
N ASP A 10 2.35 10.34 16.69
CA ASP A 10 2.63 11.75 16.37
C ASP A 10 1.39 12.46 15.75
N GLY A 11 0.27 11.75 15.58
CA GLY A 11 -0.97 12.27 14.97
C GLY A 11 -0.99 12.24 13.44
N ARG A 12 0.13 11.91 12.80
CA ARG A 12 0.21 11.68 11.35
C ARG A 12 -0.33 10.31 10.96
N TRP A 13 -0.79 10.18 9.74
CA TRP A 13 -1.29 8.96 9.12
C TRP A 13 -0.20 8.26 8.33
N GLN A 14 -0.04 6.95 8.54
CA GLN A 14 0.90 6.12 7.82
C GLN A 14 0.15 4.97 7.13
N VAL A 15 0.50 4.71 5.87
CA VAL A 15 -0.02 3.55 5.15
C VAL A 15 0.84 2.34 5.42
N VAL A 16 0.23 1.23 5.82
CA VAL A 16 0.92 -0.03 6.14
C VAL A 16 0.28 -1.20 5.40
N HIS A 17 1.10 -2.17 5.02
CA HIS A 17 0.65 -3.42 4.45
C HIS A 17 0.13 -4.34 5.56
N THR A 18 -1.13 -4.76 5.46
CA THR A 18 -1.88 -5.48 6.51
C THR A 18 -1.26 -6.83 6.87
N ARG A 19 -0.55 -7.49 5.95
CA ARG A 19 0.09 -8.79 6.22
C ARG A 19 1.54 -8.71 6.67
N SER A 20 2.31 -7.76 6.13
CA SER A 20 3.76 -7.71 6.38
C SER A 20 4.16 -6.60 7.35
N GLY A 21 3.24 -5.69 7.69
CA GLY A 21 3.54 -4.51 8.48
C GLY A 21 4.46 -3.50 7.78
N MET A 22 4.77 -3.70 6.49
CA MET A 22 5.64 -2.80 5.75
C MET A 22 4.93 -1.47 5.50
N THR A 23 5.61 -0.38 5.83
CA THR A 23 5.12 0.97 5.57
C THR A 23 5.24 1.31 4.08
N TYR A 24 4.23 1.98 3.54
CA TYR A 24 4.23 2.49 2.18
C TYR A 24 4.31 4.02 2.21
N GLY A 25 5.35 4.58 1.58
CA GLY A 25 5.56 6.02 1.52
C GLY A 25 5.90 6.67 2.87
N GLN A 26 5.81 8.00 2.92
CA GLN A 26 6.03 8.80 4.13
C GLN A 26 4.70 9.07 4.87
N PRO A 27 4.72 9.20 6.21
CA PRO A 27 3.54 9.54 6.97
C PRO A 27 3.06 10.97 6.67
N VAL A 28 1.76 11.13 6.44
CA VAL A 28 1.09 12.37 6.03
C VAL A 28 0.19 12.91 7.12
N SER A 29 -0.06 14.22 7.16
CA SER A 29 -0.85 14.84 8.23
C SER A 29 -2.36 14.76 8.01
N SER A 30 -2.81 14.49 6.78
CA SER A 30 -4.23 14.48 6.41
C SER A 30 -4.74 13.06 6.17
N PRO A 31 -5.94 12.72 6.65
CA PRO A 31 -6.56 11.42 6.35
C PRO A 31 -6.88 11.25 4.85
N ASP A 32 -7.20 12.34 4.14
CA ASP A 32 -7.45 12.31 2.69
C ASP A 32 -6.20 11.92 1.89
N ASP A 33 -5.04 12.52 2.22
CA ASP A 33 -3.75 12.14 1.64
C ASP A 33 -3.39 10.69 1.98
N ALA A 34 -3.69 10.23 3.20
CA ALA A 34 -3.46 8.84 3.58
C ALA A 34 -4.31 7.88 2.75
N GLN A 35 -5.56 8.23 2.48
CA GLN A 35 -6.46 7.44 1.65
C GLN A 35 -5.98 7.40 0.18
N LYS A 36 -5.48 8.51 -0.36
CA LYS A 36 -4.82 8.53 -1.68
C LYS A 36 -3.62 7.58 -1.73
N LEU A 37 -2.76 7.62 -0.72
CA LEU A 37 -1.60 6.73 -0.63
C LEU A 37 -2.00 5.25 -0.53
N VAL A 38 -3.11 4.93 0.16
CA VAL A 38 -3.66 3.55 0.17
C VAL A 38 -4.05 3.12 -1.23
N ILE A 39 -4.75 3.96 -1.99
CA ILE A 39 -5.18 3.66 -3.37
C ILE A 39 -3.96 3.43 -4.27
N GLU A 40 -2.94 4.28 -4.16
CA GLU A 40 -1.69 4.14 -4.91
C GLU A 40 -0.94 2.85 -4.54
N ALA A 41 -0.87 2.52 -3.26
CA ALA A 41 -0.23 1.29 -2.79
C ALA A 41 -0.94 0.03 -3.29
N GLU A 42 -2.28 0.02 -3.26
CA GLU A 42 -3.09 -1.06 -3.82
C GLU A 42 -2.89 -1.19 -5.34
N ALA A 43 -2.87 -0.07 -6.06
CA ALA A 43 -2.64 -0.05 -7.50
C ALA A 43 -1.24 -0.57 -7.86
N ALA A 44 -0.20 -0.15 -7.13
CA ALA A 44 1.17 -0.62 -7.32
C ALA A 44 1.30 -2.12 -7.06
N ALA A 45 0.67 -2.64 -6.00
CA ALA A 45 0.64 -4.07 -5.71
C ALA A 45 -0.10 -4.87 -6.79
N ASN A 46 -1.19 -4.32 -7.34
CA ASN A 46 -1.92 -4.94 -8.44
C ASN A 46 -1.10 -4.98 -9.73
N ILE A 47 -0.43 -3.89 -10.09
CA ILE A 47 0.48 -3.83 -11.24
C ILE A 47 1.62 -4.83 -11.07
N ARG A 48 2.21 -4.93 -9.87
CA ARG A 48 3.28 -5.89 -9.60
C ARG A 48 2.82 -7.33 -9.82
N ARG A 49 1.62 -7.71 -9.36
CA ARG A 49 1.03 -9.04 -9.67
C ARG A 49 0.89 -9.28 -11.17
N LEU A 50 0.43 -8.28 -11.92
CA LEU A 50 0.29 -8.39 -13.38
C LEU A 50 1.64 -8.56 -14.08
N THR A 51 2.66 -7.83 -13.63
CA THR A 51 4.03 -7.94 -14.17
C THR A 51 4.68 -9.27 -13.80
N GLU A 52 4.52 -9.75 -12.56
CA GLU A 52 5.05 -11.04 -12.10
C GLU A 52 4.43 -12.22 -12.88
N CYS A 53 3.13 -12.13 -13.22
CA CYS A 53 2.53 -13.13 -14.11
C CYS A 53 3.09 -13.10 -15.55
N ARG A 54 3.52 -11.93 -16.04
CA ARG A 54 3.94 -11.76 -17.44
C ARG A 54 5.39 -12.18 -17.69
N THR A 55 6.23 -12.20 -16.66
CA THR A 55 7.68 -12.43 -16.80
C THR A 55 8.15 -13.85 -16.51
N GLY A 56 7.32 -14.80 -16.04
CA GLY A 56 7.86 -16.16 -15.93
C GLY A 56 7.00 -17.37 -15.54
N SER A 57 5.93 -17.30 -14.74
CA SER A 57 5.27 -18.55 -14.26
C SER A 57 3.93 -18.31 -13.58
N CYS A 58 2.97 -17.68 -14.24
CA CYS A 58 1.57 -17.96 -13.90
C CYS A 58 1.16 -19.21 -14.68
N SER A 59 1.65 -20.37 -14.21
CA SER A 59 1.20 -21.68 -14.66
C SER A 59 -0.29 -21.81 -14.30
N ILE A 60 -1.13 -21.77 -15.33
CA ILE A 60 -2.53 -22.19 -15.24
C ILE A 60 -2.63 -23.69 -15.47
#